data_AF-A0A3B8KV82-F1
#
_entry.id   AF-A0A3B8KV82-F1
#
_cell.length_a   1.000
_cell.length_b   1.000
_cell.length_c   1.000
_cell.angle_alpha   90.00
_cell.angle_beta   90.00
_cell.angle_gamma   90.00
#
_symmetry.space_group_name_H-M   'P 1'
#
loop_
_entity.id
_entity.type
_entity.pdbx_description
1 polymer ?
#
loop_
_entity_poly.entity_id
_entity_poly.type
_entity_poly.pdbx_seq_one_letter_code
_entity_poly.pdbx_strand_id
1 'polypeptide(L)'
;MFLASLLGTAGGTAGLCALLADDKDKATRKDPYVGKRGKRRFQPMLGAGEKIRITKLETLKVQPRWLFLKVHTDAGIVGLGEPVVEGRASTVAAAVKQLETYLVGKDPRSVVHHWQAMYRHAFYRGGPVLTSAISGIDMALWDIKGKA
;
A
#
# COMPACT_ATOMS: atom_id res chain seq x y z
N MET A 1 1.54 66.23 -19.09
CA MET A 1 2.47 66.90 -20.02
C MET A 1 3.61 65.94 -20.32
N PHE A 2 3.71 65.56 -21.60
CA PHE A 2 4.88 65.04 -22.35
C PHE A 2 5.59 63.77 -21.83
N LEU A 3 5.41 62.61 -22.48
CA LEU A 3 5.98 62.09 -23.75
C LEU A 3 7.44 61.61 -23.65
N ALA A 4 7.61 60.40 -24.17
CA ALA A 4 8.78 59.54 -24.22
C ALA A 4 10.03 60.16 -24.87
N SER A 5 11.23 59.71 -24.45
CA SER A 5 12.34 59.43 -25.36
C SER A 5 13.52 58.71 -24.69
N LEU A 6 14.11 57.80 -25.48
CA LEU A 6 15.51 57.33 -25.51
C LEU A 6 15.95 56.11 -24.67
N LEU A 7 16.29 55.10 -25.47
CA LEU A 7 17.01 53.87 -25.21
C LEU A 7 18.36 54.09 -24.49
N GLY A 8 18.76 53.08 -23.71
CA GLY A 8 20.15 52.59 -23.71
C GLY A 8 20.76 52.38 -22.33
N THR A 9 20.75 51.14 -21.85
CA THR A 9 21.83 50.43 -21.11
C THR A 9 21.21 49.11 -20.59
N ALA A 10 21.33 48.01 -21.33
CA ALA A 10 22.41 47.02 -21.17
C ALA A 10 22.50 46.45 -19.74
N GLY A 11 21.68 45.45 -19.43
CA GLY A 11 21.87 44.64 -18.22
C GLY A 11 20.64 43.82 -17.82
N GLY A 12 20.72 42.48 -17.97
CA GLY A 12 19.99 41.59 -17.07
C GLY A 12 18.88 40.70 -17.62
N THR A 13 18.71 40.50 -18.93
CA THR A 13 17.73 39.51 -19.44
C THR A 13 18.33 38.16 -19.83
N ALA A 14 19.67 38.04 -19.89
CA ALA A 14 20.33 36.77 -20.21
C ALA A 14 20.22 35.71 -19.10
N GLY A 15 19.98 36.12 -17.84
CA GLY A 15 19.88 35.19 -16.70
C GLY A 15 18.55 34.42 -16.65
N LEU A 16 17.44 35.06 -17.02
CA LEU A 16 16.12 34.43 -16.92
C LEU A 16 15.82 33.48 -18.10
N CYS A 17 16.41 33.74 -19.28
CA CYS A 17 16.26 32.86 -20.44
C CYS A 17 17.12 31.58 -20.32
N ALA A 18 18.28 31.66 -19.66
CA ALA A 18 19.16 30.51 -19.44
C ALA A 18 18.56 29.48 -18.45
N LEU A 19 17.81 29.92 -17.44
CA LEU A 19 17.10 29.02 -16.51
C LEU A 19 15.96 28.25 -17.18
N LEU A 20 15.31 28.83 -18.20
CA LEU A 20 14.27 28.15 -18.97
C LEU A 20 14.83 27.25 -20.08
N ALA A 21 16.11 27.40 -20.43
CA ALA A 21 16.80 26.55 -21.40
C ALA A 21 17.30 25.24 -20.76
N ASP A 22 17.80 25.28 -19.52
CA ASP A 22 18.30 24.09 -18.78
C ASP A 22 17.18 23.06 -18.49
N ASP A 23 15.92 23.50 -18.42
CA ASP A 23 14.79 22.62 -18.13
C ASP A 23 14.33 21.82 -19.37
N LYS A 24 14.55 22.35 -20.58
CA LYS A 24 14.20 21.65 -21.83
C LYS A 24 15.12 20.45 -22.11
N ASP A 25 16.35 20.50 -21.63
CA ASP A 25 17.32 19.41 -21.79
C ASP A 25 17.12 18.27 -20.77
N LYS A 26 16.50 18.56 -19.61
CA LYS A 26 16.09 17.53 -18.63
C LYS A 26 14.90 16.71 -19.10
N ALA A 27 13.96 17.31 -19.81
CA ALA A 27 12.76 16.62 -20.32
C ALA A 27 13.08 15.55 -21.38
N THR A 28 14.23 15.63 -22.05
CA THR A 28 14.66 14.68 -23.09
C THR A 28 15.70 13.68 -22.61
N ARG A 29 16.21 13.83 -21.37
CA ARG A 29 17.13 12.87 -20.76
C ARG A 29 16.38 11.57 -20.47
N LYS A 30 16.53 10.58 -21.35
CA LYS A 30 16.07 9.21 -21.12
C LYS A 30 16.66 8.72 -19.81
N ASP A 31 15.81 8.56 -18.80
CA ASP A 31 16.18 7.99 -17.52
C ASP A 31 16.67 6.54 -17.74
N PRO A 32 17.94 6.22 -17.37
CA PRO A 32 18.49 4.88 -17.55
C PRO A 32 17.78 3.80 -16.73
N TYR A 33 16.96 4.18 -15.73
CA TYR A 33 16.19 3.25 -14.90
C TYR A 33 14.76 3.03 -15.39
N VAL A 34 14.29 3.79 -16.37
CA VAL A 34 12.97 3.57 -16.98
C VAL A 34 13.11 2.53 -18.10
N GLY A 35 13.09 1.27 -17.69
CA GLY A 35 12.93 0.15 -18.62
C GLY A 35 11.62 0.29 -19.41
N LYS A 36 11.62 -0.12 -20.69
CA LYS A 36 10.41 -0.22 -21.51
C LYS A 36 9.44 -1.20 -20.83
N ARG A 37 8.50 -0.69 -20.03
CA ARG A 37 7.43 -1.52 -19.45
C ARG A 37 6.61 -2.08 -20.61
N GLY A 38 6.87 -3.34 -20.95
CA GLY A 38 5.98 -4.09 -21.84
C GLY A 38 4.56 -3.98 -21.29
N LYS A 39 3.57 -3.82 -22.16
CA LYS A 39 2.14 -3.82 -21.81
C LYS A 39 1.73 -5.22 -21.33
N ARG A 40 2.25 -5.68 -20.18
CA ARG A 40 1.69 -6.84 -19.49
C ARG A 40 0.38 -6.36 -18.90
N ARG A 41 -0.72 -6.68 -19.59
CA ARG A 41 -2.06 -6.46 -19.09
C ARG A 41 -2.14 -7.26 -17.78
N PHE A 42 -2.38 -6.58 -16.67
CA PHE A 42 -2.64 -7.26 -15.41
C PHE A 42 -3.92 -8.08 -15.59
N GLN A 43 -3.80 -9.42 -15.60
CA GLN A 43 -4.95 -10.31 -15.57
C GLN A 43 -5.26 -10.58 -14.09
N PRO A 44 -6.47 -10.27 -13.61
CA PRO A 44 -6.91 -10.72 -12.29
C PRO A 44 -6.99 -12.24 -12.27
N MET A 45 -6.67 -12.84 -11.13
CA MET A 45 -6.68 -14.29 -10.97
C MET A 45 -8.11 -14.85 -10.88
N LEU A 46 -9.11 -14.01 -10.60
CA LEU A 46 -10.52 -14.37 -10.54
C LEU A 46 -11.40 -13.41 -11.35
N GLY A 47 -12.61 -13.85 -11.68
CA GLY A 47 -13.63 -13.01 -12.29
C GLY A 47 -14.30 -12.09 -11.26
N ALA A 48 -14.73 -10.90 -11.70
CA ALA A 48 -15.33 -9.88 -10.82
C ALA A 48 -16.57 -10.34 -10.01
N GLY A 49 -17.24 -11.41 -10.45
CA GLY A 49 -18.45 -11.95 -9.82
C GLY A 49 -18.26 -13.23 -8.98
N GLU A 50 -17.04 -13.78 -8.92
CA GLU A 50 -16.83 -15.03 -8.19
C GLU A 50 -16.85 -14.79 -6.68
N LYS A 51 -17.48 -15.70 -5.93
CA LYS A 51 -17.54 -15.62 -4.46
C LYS A 51 -16.22 -16.10 -3.89
N ILE A 52 -15.58 -15.28 -3.07
CA ILE A 52 -14.34 -15.62 -2.35
C ILE A 52 -14.63 -15.59 -0.86
N ARG A 53 -14.08 -16.54 -0.11
CA ARG A 53 -14.17 -16.59 1.34
C ARG A 53 -12.81 -16.87 1.96
N ILE A 54 -12.55 -16.23 3.09
CA ILE A 54 -11.37 -16.52 3.91
C ILE A 54 -11.56 -17.88 4.58
N THR A 55 -10.56 -18.76 4.46
CA THR A 55 -10.58 -20.11 5.03
C THR A 55 -9.74 -20.22 6.30
N LYS A 56 -8.58 -19.56 6.34
CA LYS A 56 -7.62 -19.66 7.44
C LYS A 56 -6.68 -18.47 7.50
N LEU A 57 -6.28 -18.07 8.70
CA LEU A 57 -5.15 -17.19 8.95
C LEU A 57 -3.97 -17.99 9.51
N GLU A 58 -2.81 -17.85 8.90
CA GLU A 58 -1.59 -18.55 9.29
C GLU A 58 -0.49 -17.53 9.62
N THR A 59 0.04 -17.58 10.84
CA THR A 59 1.13 -16.72 11.28
C THR A 59 2.46 -17.46 11.22
N LEU A 60 3.46 -16.84 10.61
CA LEU A 60 4.80 -17.38 10.43
C LEU A 60 5.80 -16.50 11.19
N LYS A 61 6.32 -17.02 12.29
CA LYS A 61 7.37 -16.33 13.06
C LYS A 61 8.72 -16.61 12.41
N VAL A 62 9.37 -15.56 11.94
CA VAL A 62 10.68 -15.63 11.27
C VAL A 62 11.71 -14.94 12.16
N GLN A 63 12.78 -15.66 12.48
CA GLN A 63 13.91 -15.10 13.22
C GLN A 63 14.55 -13.95 12.41
N PRO A 64 15.03 -12.87 13.04
CA PRO A 64 15.16 -12.67 14.48
C PRO A 64 13.89 -12.12 15.17
N ARG A 65 13.04 -11.35 14.47
CA ARG A 65 11.91 -10.63 15.11
C ARG A 65 10.64 -10.47 14.25
N TRP A 66 10.62 -11.05 13.06
CA TRP A 66 9.52 -10.85 12.12
C TRP A 66 8.37 -11.80 12.37
N LEU A 67 7.17 -11.31 12.06
CA LEU A 67 5.95 -12.09 12.08
C LEU A 67 5.20 -11.81 10.78
N PHE A 68 5.15 -12.80 9.91
CA PHE A 68 4.35 -12.75 8.70
C PHE A 68 2.97 -13.37 8.94
N LEU A 69 2.01 -12.91 8.15
CA LEU A 69 0.65 -13.41 8.12
C LEU A 69 0.31 -13.83 6.69
N LYS A 70 -0.25 -15.03 6.56
CA LYS A 70 -0.87 -15.54 5.34
C LYS A 70 -2.37 -15.68 5.55
N VAL A 71 -3.15 -15.00 4.74
CA VAL A 71 -4.61 -15.16 4.69
C VAL A 71 -4.95 -16.05 3.51
N HIS A 72 -5.52 -17.22 3.79
CA HIS A 72 -5.91 -18.20 2.78
C HIS A 72 -7.36 -17.99 2.38
N THR A 73 -7.66 -18.19 1.09
CA THR A 73 -9.02 -18.14 0.55
C THR A 73 -9.40 -19.47 -0.10
N ASP A 74 -10.70 -19.70 -0.26
CA ASP A 74 -11.27 -20.86 -0.97
C ASP A 74 -10.92 -20.88 -2.47
N ALA A 75 -10.66 -19.72 -3.04
CA ALA A 75 -10.23 -19.53 -4.43
C ALA A 75 -8.73 -19.80 -4.67
N GLY A 76 -7.98 -20.22 -3.64
CA GLY A 76 -6.54 -20.46 -3.75
C GLY A 76 -5.68 -19.17 -3.80
N ILE A 77 -6.28 -17.98 -3.66
CA ILE A 77 -5.54 -16.73 -3.49
C ILE A 77 -5.04 -16.64 -2.05
N VAL A 78 -3.77 -16.31 -1.89
CA VAL A 78 -3.16 -16.04 -0.59
C VAL A 78 -2.76 -14.58 -0.49
N GLY A 79 -3.23 -13.91 0.57
CA GLY A 79 -2.82 -12.57 0.97
C GLY A 79 -1.65 -12.61 1.95
N LEU A 80 -0.69 -11.70 1.79
CA LEU A 80 0.46 -11.55 2.67
C LEU A 80 0.37 -10.26 3.49
N GLY A 81 0.70 -10.36 4.77
CA GLY A 81 0.76 -9.24 5.69
C GLY A 81 1.88 -9.40 6.72
N GLU A 82 2.17 -8.32 7.43
CA GLU A 82 3.26 -8.26 8.40
C GLU A 82 2.82 -7.58 9.72
N PRO A 83 2.14 -8.32 10.62
CA PRO A 83 1.78 -7.78 11.92
C PRO A 83 3.01 -7.80 12.86
N VAL A 84 3.71 -6.67 13.00
CA VAL A 84 4.92 -6.58 13.86
C VAL A 84 4.69 -5.73 15.10
N VAL A 85 5.07 -6.30 16.25
CA VAL A 85 5.43 -5.54 17.46
C VAL A 85 6.73 -6.14 17.97
N GLU A 86 7.79 -5.34 17.99
CA GLU A 86 9.11 -5.82 18.40
C GLU A 86 9.07 -6.37 19.84
N GLY A 87 9.66 -7.55 20.05
CA GLY A 87 9.66 -8.24 21.34
C GLY A 87 8.32 -8.89 21.76
N ARG A 88 7.22 -8.70 21.01
CA ARG A 88 5.88 -9.21 21.37
C ARG A 88 5.22 -10.05 20.27
N ALA A 89 6.01 -10.67 19.40
CA ALA A 89 5.52 -11.48 18.27
C ALA A 89 4.49 -12.55 18.68
N SER A 90 4.71 -13.29 19.78
CA SER A 90 3.75 -14.31 20.22
C SER A 90 2.41 -13.73 20.66
N THR A 91 2.42 -12.55 21.29
CA THR A 91 1.20 -11.84 21.71
C THR A 91 0.41 -11.35 20.50
N VAL A 92 1.10 -10.82 19.49
CA VAL A 92 0.49 -10.39 18.23
C VAL A 92 -0.09 -11.58 17.48
N ALA A 93 0.62 -12.71 17.41
CA ALA A 93 0.13 -13.93 16.78
C ALA A 93 -1.17 -14.44 17.46
N ALA A 94 -1.24 -14.37 18.79
CA ALA A 94 -2.45 -14.70 19.54
C ALA A 94 -3.61 -13.73 19.23
N ALA A 95 -3.33 -12.42 19.13
CA ALA A 95 -4.34 -11.43 18.74
C ALA A 95 -4.89 -11.67 17.32
N VAL A 96 -4.01 -12.00 16.37
CA VAL A 96 -4.43 -12.39 15.01
C VAL A 96 -5.32 -13.64 15.04
N LYS A 97 -4.97 -14.64 15.87
CA LYS A 97 -5.78 -15.86 16.03
C LYS A 97 -7.17 -15.58 16.62
N GLN A 98 -7.29 -14.60 17.51
CA GLN A 98 -8.60 -14.17 18.02
C GLN A 98 -9.45 -13.51 16.92
N LEU A 99 -8.83 -12.65 16.10
CA LEU A 99 -9.49 -11.98 14.96
C LEU A 99 -9.85 -12.94 13.82
N GLU A 100 -9.14 -14.07 13.68
CA GLU A 100 -9.46 -15.11 12.69
C GLU A 100 -10.92 -15.60 12.80
N THR A 101 -11.42 -15.77 14.03
CA THR A 101 -12.81 -16.20 14.29
C THR A 101 -13.85 -15.31 13.62
N TYR A 102 -13.57 -14.01 13.52
CA TYR A 102 -14.44 -13.06 12.82
C TYR A 102 -14.28 -13.15 11.30
N LEU A 103 -13.06 -13.37 10.79
CA LEU A 103 -12.76 -13.26 9.35
C LEU A 103 -13.11 -14.51 8.57
N VAL A 104 -13.01 -15.69 9.16
CA VAL A 104 -13.29 -16.96 8.47
C VAL A 104 -14.73 -16.97 7.94
N GLY A 105 -14.88 -17.36 6.67
CA GLY A 105 -16.16 -17.40 5.96
C GLY A 105 -16.63 -16.07 5.36
N LYS A 106 -15.92 -14.96 5.61
CA LYS A 106 -16.25 -13.64 5.04
C LYS A 106 -15.50 -13.38 3.72
N ASP A 107 -16.07 -12.48 2.91
CA ASP A 107 -15.45 -12.01 1.66
C ASP A 107 -14.31 -11.02 1.96
N PRO A 108 -13.05 -11.32 1.60
CA PRO A 108 -11.90 -10.47 1.90
C PRO A 108 -11.92 -9.08 1.21
N ARG A 109 -12.71 -8.88 0.15
CA ARG A 109 -12.70 -7.65 -0.66
C ARG A 109 -13.28 -6.43 0.04
N SER A 110 -14.07 -6.64 1.09
CA SER A 110 -14.70 -5.59 1.89
C SER A 110 -13.77 -5.05 2.97
N VAL A 111 -12.54 -4.67 2.58
CA VAL A 111 -11.42 -4.36 3.47
C VAL A 111 -11.77 -3.32 4.54
N VAL A 112 -12.34 -2.19 4.13
CA VAL A 112 -12.72 -1.09 5.05
C VAL A 112 -13.78 -1.54 6.06
N HIS A 113 -14.73 -2.38 5.65
CA HIS A 113 -15.74 -2.94 6.55
C HIS A 113 -15.10 -3.86 7.60
N HIS A 114 -14.19 -4.74 7.19
CA HIS A 114 -13.47 -5.60 8.13
C HIS A 114 -12.60 -4.80 9.09
N TRP A 115 -11.91 -3.77 8.59
CA TRP A 115 -11.11 -2.88 9.43
C TRP A 115 -11.96 -2.21 10.51
N GLN A 116 -13.09 -1.60 10.12
CA GLN A 116 -14.01 -0.93 11.05
C GLN A 116 -14.59 -1.93 12.06
N ALA A 117 -14.99 -3.11 11.62
CA ALA A 117 -15.51 -4.16 12.48
C ALA A 117 -14.47 -4.59 13.52
N MET A 118 -13.25 -4.94 13.11
CA MET A 118 -12.20 -5.38 14.04
C MET A 118 -11.81 -4.25 15.02
N TYR A 119 -11.67 -3.02 14.53
CA TYR A 119 -11.26 -1.89 15.37
C TYR A 119 -12.34 -1.44 16.34
N ARG A 120 -13.61 -1.42 15.92
CA ARG A 120 -14.71 -0.89 16.73
C ARG A 120 -15.38 -1.92 17.63
N HIS A 121 -15.31 -3.19 17.26
CA HIS A 121 -15.88 -4.31 18.02
C HIS A 121 -14.99 -4.73 19.19
N ALA A 122 -13.69 -4.40 19.16
CA ALA A 122 -12.87 -4.40 20.35
C ALA A 122 -13.42 -3.32 21.30
N PHE A 123 -14.09 -3.74 22.39
CA PHE A 123 -14.65 -2.83 23.40
C PHE A 123 -13.64 -1.75 23.81
N TYR A 124 -12.41 -2.19 24.10
CA TYR A 124 -11.25 -1.32 24.26
C TYR A 124 -10.50 -1.22 22.93
N ARG A 125 -10.32 0.01 22.46
CA ARG A 125 -9.76 0.29 21.14
C ARG A 125 -8.29 0.63 21.24
N GLY A 126 -7.54 0.19 20.22
CA GLY A 126 -6.15 0.58 20.04
C GLY A 126 -5.15 -0.30 20.79
N GLY A 127 -4.04 0.30 21.19
CA GLY A 127 -2.90 -0.39 21.77
C GLY A 127 -2.01 -1.06 20.71
N PRO A 128 -0.70 -1.18 20.96
CA PRO A 128 0.27 -1.60 19.96
C PRO A 128 0.02 -3.02 19.43
N VAL A 129 -0.54 -3.91 20.25
CA VAL A 129 -0.80 -5.30 19.88
C VAL A 129 -2.00 -5.40 18.91
N LEU A 130 -3.15 -4.82 19.27
CA LEU A 130 -4.36 -4.95 18.46
C LEU A 130 -4.25 -4.17 17.15
N THR A 131 -3.69 -2.95 17.18
CA THR A 131 -3.52 -2.16 15.95
C THR A 131 -2.53 -2.80 14.99
N SER A 132 -1.45 -3.40 15.51
CA SER A 132 -0.49 -4.15 14.70
C SER A 132 -1.12 -5.41 14.07
N ALA A 133 -1.90 -6.18 14.85
CA ALA A 133 -2.62 -7.33 14.33
C ALA A 133 -3.60 -6.94 13.21
N ILE A 134 -4.38 -5.86 13.42
CA ILE A 134 -5.32 -5.32 12.41
C ILE A 134 -4.57 -4.84 11.17
N SER A 135 -3.44 -4.14 11.32
CA SER A 135 -2.62 -3.67 10.20
C SER A 135 -2.07 -4.83 9.36
N GLY A 136 -1.58 -5.89 10.00
CA GLY A 136 -1.14 -7.10 9.29
C GLY A 136 -2.25 -7.74 8.47
N ILE A 137 -3.46 -7.83 9.04
CA ILE A 137 -4.63 -8.35 8.33
C ILE A 137 -5.01 -7.43 7.17
N ASP A 138 -5.07 -6.12 7.38
CA ASP A 138 -5.44 -5.13 6.37
C ASP A 138 -4.53 -5.20 5.14
N MET A 139 -3.21 -5.29 5.35
CA MET A 139 -2.25 -5.50 4.27
C MET A 139 -2.54 -6.77 3.46
N ALA A 140 -2.82 -7.88 4.15
CA ALA A 140 -3.13 -9.15 3.49
C ALA A 140 -4.46 -9.10 2.71
N LEU A 141 -5.46 -8.38 3.21
CA LEU A 141 -6.73 -8.19 2.50
C LEU A 141 -6.58 -7.31 1.27
N TRP A 142 -5.75 -6.26 1.34
CA TRP A 142 -5.42 -5.44 0.18
C TRP A 142 -4.63 -6.21 -0.88
N ASP A 143 -3.71 -7.09 -0.46
CA ASP A 143 -2.98 -7.97 -1.37
C ASP A 143 -3.93 -8.95 -2.09
N ILE A 144 -4.89 -9.56 -1.38
CA ILE A 144 -5.93 -10.39 -1.99
C ILE A 144 -6.76 -9.59 -3.00
N LYS A 145 -7.20 -8.38 -2.61
CA LYS A 145 -8.00 -7.52 -3.47
C LYS A 145 -7.22 -7.03 -4.71
N GLY A 146 -5.90 -6.92 -4.61
CA GLY A 146 -5.04 -6.61 -5.76
C GLY A 146 -4.81 -7.80 -6.69
N LYS A 147 -4.93 -9.04 -6.21
CA LYS A 147 -4.76 -10.29 -6.98
C LYS A 147 -6.06 -10.79 -7.63
N ALA A 148 -7.18 -10.59 -6.94
CA ALA A 148 -8.54 -10.94 -7.39
C ALA A 148 -9.10 -9.90 -8.35
#